data_AF-A0A661M8J7-F1
#
_entry.id   AF-A0A661M8J7-F1
#
_cell.length_a   1.000
_cell.length_b   1.000
_cell.length_c   1.000
_cell.angle_alpha   90.00
_cell.angle_beta   90.00
_cell.angle_gamma   90.00
#
_symmetry.space_group_name_H-M   'P 1'
#
loop_
_entity.id
_entity.type
_entity.pdbx_description
1 polymer ?
#
loop_
_entity_poly.entity_id
_entity_poly.type
_entity_poly.pdbx_seq_one_letter_code
_entity_poly.pdbx_strand_id
1 'polypeptide(L)'
;MRVFKLQFYSALHVDSKGSGEPEVAEEFIHSDTLSAALCLAWNSLYPETGDDFFLSPPFRLSSAFPYIKDILLFPTPAWNFWKETDPLERKKLKKIQWLSKGLLECVL
;
A
#
# COMPACT_ATOMS: atom_id res chain seq x y z
N MET A 1 -3.47 -13.61 8.39
CA MET A 1 -2.90 -12.34 7.91
C MET A 1 -2.09 -11.72 9.03
N ARG A 2 -0.83 -11.34 8.80
CA ARG A 2 -0.01 -10.59 9.76
C ARG A 2 0.00 -9.12 9.34
N VAL A 3 -0.01 -8.21 10.31
CA VAL A 3 0.03 -6.76 10.06
C VAL A 3 1.36 -6.22 10.57
N PHE A 4 2.08 -5.52 9.69
CA PHE A 4 3.32 -4.84 10.02
C PHE A 4 3.06 -3.33 9.91
N LYS A 5 3.20 -2.59 11.02
CA LYS A 5 3.06 -1.13 11.05
C LYS A 5 4.43 -0.49 10.89
N LEU A 6 4.62 0.24 9.79
CA LEU A 6 5.85 1.00 9.55
C LEU A 6 5.70 2.38 10.19
N GLN A 7 6.62 2.75 11.07
CA GLN A 7 6.71 4.09 11.64
C GLN A 7 8.01 4.73 11.15
N PHE A 8 7.88 5.78 10.34
CA PHE A 8 9.04 6.54 9.85
C PHE A 8 9.40 7.64 10.84
N TYR A 9 10.69 7.77 11.15
CA TYR A 9 11.21 8.80 12.06
C TYR A 9 11.44 10.15 11.37
N SER A 10 11.33 10.20 10.05
CA SER A 10 11.43 11.39 9.22
C SER A 10 10.44 11.31 8.06
N ALA A 11 10.33 12.40 7.28
CA ALA A 11 9.65 12.34 6.01
C ALA A 11 10.27 11.25 5.12
N LEU A 12 9.41 10.46 4.47
CA LEU A 12 9.81 9.43 3.53
C LEU A 12 9.62 9.97 2.11
N HIS A 13 10.66 9.87 1.28
CA HIS A 13 10.54 10.07 -0.15
C HIS A 13 10.29 8.72 -0.82
N VAL A 14 9.19 8.61 -1.56
CA VAL A 14 8.85 7.43 -2.36
C VAL A 14 8.88 7.88 -3.81
N ASP A 15 9.90 7.48 -4.55
CA ASP A 15 10.02 7.82 -5.97
C ASP A 15 8.93 7.11 -6.79
N SER A 16 8.30 7.84 -7.72
CA SER A 16 7.26 7.34 -8.62
C SER A 16 7.81 6.76 -9.93
N LYS A 17 9.03 7.15 -10.33
CA LYS A 17 9.58 6.84 -11.67
C LYS A 17 10.96 6.18 -11.63
N GLY A 18 11.57 6.04 -10.46
CA GLY A 18 12.95 5.58 -10.34
C GLY A 18 13.94 6.56 -10.96
N SER A 19 13.54 7.82 -11.17
CA SER A 19 14.39 8.86 -11.75
C SER A 19 15.32 9.50 -10.72
N GLY A 20 15.07 9.29 -9.42
CA GLY A 20 15.82 9.94 -8.34
C GLY A 20 15.57 11.44 -8.24
N GLU A 21 14.60 11.97 -8.98
CA GLU A 21 14.24 13.38 -8.96
C GLU A 21 13.23 13.64 -7.83
N PRO A 22 13.53 14.57 -6.90
CA PRO A 22 12.67 14.81 -5.74
C PRO A 22 11.38 15.57 -6.07
N GLU A 23 11.16 15.94 -7.34
CA GLU A 23 10.01 16.76 -7.76
C GLU A 23 8.68 16.00 -7.67
N VAL A 24 8.70 14.67 -7.70
CA VAL A 24 7.50 13.84 -7.62
C VAL A 24 7.70 12.73 -6.61
N ALA A 25 6.77 12.61 -5.65
CA ALA A 25 6.75 11.52 -4.69
C ALA A 25 5.36 10.86 -4.66
N GLU A 26 5.34 9.54 -4.54
CA GLU A 26 4.11 8.80 -4.25
C GLU A 26 3.68 9.00 -2.79
N GLU A 27 2.37 8.96 -2.56
CA GLU A 27 1.80 9.13 -1.21
C GLU A 27 2.00 7.90 -0.31
N PHE A 28 2.25 6.73 -0.90
CA PHE A 28 2.45 5.47 -0.18
C PHE A 28 3.34 4.51 -0.95
N ILE A 29 3.86 3.49 -0.27
CA ILE A 29 4.78 2.51 -0.87
C ILE A 29 3.97 1.39 -1.54
N HIS A 30 4.19 1.17 -2.83
CA HIS A 30 3.57 0.08 -3.57
C HIS A 30 4.16 -1.30 -3.21
N SER A 31 3.38 -2.37 -3.46
CA SER A 31 3.77 -3.73 -3.12
C SER A 31 4.99 -4.24 -3.89
N ASP A 32 5.17 -3.81 -5.12
CA ASP A 32 6.35 -4.13 -5.93
C ASP A 32 7.63 -3.56 -5.32
N THR A 33 7.62 -2.29 -4.90
CA THR A 33 8.74 -1.64 -4.19
C THR A 33 9.04 -2.36 -2.87
N LEU A 34 8.02 -2.68 -2.07
CA LEU A 34 8.19 -3.44 -0.83
C LEU A 34 8.76 -4.84 -1.09
N SER A 35 8.27 -5.52 -2.13
CA SER A 35 8.77 -6.85 -2.50
C SER A 35 10.24 -6.79 -2.90
N ALA A 36 10.62 -5.82 -3.75
CA ALA A 36 12.01 -5.64 -4.15
C ALA A 36 12.92 -5.34 -2.95
N ALA A 37 12.50 -4.46 -2.04
CA ALA A 37 13.23 -4.15 -0.82
C ALA A 37 13.42 -5.39 0.07
N LEU A 38 12.40 -6.24 0.22
CA LEU A 38 12.49 -7.49 0.95
C LEU A 38 13.46 -8.48 0.29
N CYS A 39 13.41 -8.62 -1.03
CA CYS A 39 14.33 -9.50 -1.76
C CYS A 39 15.79 -9.05 -1.57
N LEU A 40 16.06 -7.76 -1.71
CA LEU A 40 17.40 -7.19 -1.51
C LEU A 40 17.89 -7.38 -0.06
N ALA A 41 17.05 -7.09 0.92
CA ALA A 41 17.38 -7.29 2.33
C ALA A 41 17.65 -8.76 2.65
N TRP A 42 16.82 -9.66 2.11
CA TRP A 42 17.00 -11.10 2.28
C TRP A 42 18.32 -11.59 1.67
N ASN A 43 18.62 -11.20 0.43
CA ASN A 43 19.87 -11.55 -0.24
C ASN A 43 21.10 -11.02 0.50
N SER A 44 21.01 -9.83 1.12
CA SER A 44 22.08 -9.27 1.94
C SER A 44 22.33 -10.07 3.23
N LEU A 45 21.31 -10.73 3.78
CA LEU A 45 21.41 -11.53 5.00
C LEU A 45 21.74 -13.00 4.72
N TYR A 46 21.30 -13.50 3.56
CA TYR A 46 21.38 -14.90 3.15
C TYR A 46 21.88 -15.00 1.69
N PRO A 47 23.14 -14.65 1.42
CA PRO A 47 23.70 -14.59 0.07
C PRO A 47 23.75 -15.94 -0.66
N GLU A 48 23.60 -17.05 0.06
CA GLU A 48 23.45 -18.40 -0.49
C GLU A 48 22.07 -18.64 -1.13
N THR A 49 21.12 -17.71 -0.97
CA THR A 49 19.80 -17.80 -1.60
C THR A 49 19.95 -17.65 -3.11
N GLY A 50 19.70 -18.72 -3.86
CA GLY A 50 19.74 -18.68 -5.33
C GLY A 50 18.67 -17.74 -5.91
N ASP A 51 18.97 -17.14 -7.06
CA ASP A 51 18.11 -16.16 -7.74
C ASP A 51 16.67 -16.66 -7.98
N ASP A 52 16.51 -17.97 -8.21
CA ASP A 52 15.22 -18.62 -8.45
C ASP A 52 14.25 -18.51 -7.26
N PHE A 53 14.75 -18.29 -6.03
CA PHE A 53 13.94 -18.16 -4.83
C PHE A 53 12.91 -17.02 -4.94
N PHE A 54 13.27 -15.95 -5.65
CA PHE A 54 12.42 -14.78 -5.81
C PHE A 54 11.45 -14.86 -7.00
N LEU A 55 11.55 -15.90 -7.84
CA LEU A 55 10.57 -16.15 -8.91
C LEU A 55 9.22 -16.60 -8.34
N SER A 56 9.23 -17.25 -7.18
CA SER A 56 8.02 -17.68 -6.47
C SER A 56 8.17 -17.43 -4.97
N PRO A 57 8.07 -16.15 -4.54
CA PRO A 57 8.32 -15.80 -3.15
C PRO A 57 7.32 -16.52 -2.23
N PRO A 58 7.74 -17.03 -1.07
CA PRO A 58 6.87 -17.77 -0.13
C PRO A 58 5.94 -16.83 0.67
N PHE A 59 5.68 -15.62 0.16
CA PHE A 59 4.86 -14.61 0.81
C PHE A 59 3.98 -13.88 -0.21
N ARG A 60 2.88 -13.32 0.29
CA ARG A 60 2.07 -12.34 -0.42
C ARG A 60 1.97 -11.10 0.46
N LEU A 61 2.18 -9.94 -0.13
CA LEU A 61 2.12 -8.65 0.57
C LEU A 61 1.22 -7.68 -0.20
N SER A 62 0.62 -6.75 0.54
CA SER A 62 -0.09 -5.61 -0.03
C SER A 62 0.84 -4.40 -0.11
N SER A 63 0.43 -3.36 -0.84
CA SER A 63 1.02 -2.03 -0.66
C SER A 63 0.94 -1.58 0.80
N ALA A 64 1.80 -0.66 1.20
CA ALA A 64 1.72 -0.02 2.51
C ALA A 64 0.54 0.96 2.52
N PHE A 65 -0.42 0.74 3.41
CA PHE A 65 -1.55 1.65 3.57
C PHE A 65 -1.39 2.49 4.84
N PRO A 66 -1.96 3.71 4.87
CA PRO A 66 -1.87 4.55 6.06
C PRO A 66 -2.62 3.94 7.24
N TYR A 67 -2.19 4.31 8.44
CA TYR A 67 -2.91 3.98 9.66
C TYR A 67 -2.84 5.15 10.64
N ILE A 68 -3.86 5.25 11.50
CA ILE A 68 -3.92 6.25 12.56
C ILE A 68 -4.08 5.49 13.87
N LYS A 69 -3.01 5.41 14.67
CA LYS A 69 -2.95 4.60 15.90
C LYS A 69 -3.31 3.12 15.61
N ASP A 70 -4.53 2.72 15.91
CA ASP A 70 -5.05 1.36 15.71
C ASP A 70 -6.04 1.24 14.55
N ILE A 71 -6.38 2.36 13.92
CA ILE A 71 -7.27 2.40 12.77
C ILE A 71 -6.45 2.10 11.51
N LEU A 72 -6.69 0.94 10.91
CA LEU A 72 -6.15 0.57 9.61
C LEU A 72 -7.03 1.15 8.50
N LEU A 73 -6.39 1.83 7.55
CA LEU A 73 -7.05 2.36 6.36
C LEU A 73 -6.72 1.49 5.15
N PHE A 74 -7.66 1.41 4.22
CA PHE A 74 -7.58 0.62 3.00
C PHE A 74 -8.04 1.46 1.81
N PRO A 75 -7.53 1.20 0.60
CA PRO A 75 -7.95 1.95 -0.58
C PRO A 75 -9.45 1.74 -0.83
N THR A 76 -10.14 2.81 -1.20
CA THR A 76 -11.55 2.73 -1.60
C THR A 76 -11.70 1.80 -2.81
N PRO A 77 -12.61 0.81 -2.78
CA PRO A 77 -12.84 -0.07 -3.92
C PRO A 77 -13.19 0.71 -5.19
N ALA A 78 -12.67 0.27 -6.33
CA ALA A 78 -12.89 0.93 -7.62
C ALA A 78 -14.34 0.79 -8.16
N TRP A 79 -15.11 -0.19 -7.65
CA TRP A 79 -16.49 -0.36 -8.06
C TRP A 79 -17.41 0.69 -7.43
N ASN A 80 -18.51 1.02 -8.11
CA ASN A 80 -19.46 2.01 -7.60
C ASN A 80 -20.45 1.36 -6.62
N PHE A 81 -20.17 1.45 -5.33
CA PHE A 81 -21.08 1.04 -4.24
C PHE A 81 -21.91 2.21 -3.68
N TRP A 82 -21.80 3.42 -4.26
CA TRP A 82 -22.56 4.62 -3.90
C TRP A 82 -23.71 4.90 -4.89
N LYS A 83 -24.26 3.86 -5.51
CA LYS A 83 -25.25 3.98 -6.60
C LYS A 83 -26.59 4.55 -6.14
N GLU A 84 -26.95 4.32 -4.89
CA GLU A 84 -28.23 4.76 -4.32
C GLU A 84 -28.16 6.16 -3.70
N THR A 85 -26.95 6.73 -3.58
CA THR A 85 -26.75 8.07 -3.00
C THR A 85 -27.05 9.17 -4.00
N ASP A 86 -27.49 10.33 -3.51
CA ASP A 86 -27.75 11.52 -4.33
C ASP A 86 -26.52 11.88 -5.20
N PRO A 87 -26.69 12.35 -6.46
CA PRO A 87 -25.57 12.66 -7.35
C PRO A 87 -24.56 13.68 -6.79
N LEU A 88 -25.00 14.68 -6.01
CA LEU A 88 -24.10 15.67 -5.42
C LEU A 88 -23.26 15.05 -4.29
N GLU A 89 -23.87 14.18 -3.48
CA GLU A 89 -23.17 13.45 -2.42
C GLU A 89 -22.20 12.42 -3.00
N ARG A 90 -22.61 11.71 -4.05
CA ARG A 90 -21.76 10.75 -4.76
C ARG A 90 -20.46 11.38 -5.27
N LYS A 91 -20.50 12.62 -5.75
CA LYS A 91 -19.30 13.35 -6.20
C LYS A 91 -18.33 13.60 -5.04
N LYS A 92 -18.83 13.84 -3.83
CA LYS A 92 -18.00 14.00 -2.62
C LYS A 92 -17.41 12.66 -2.20
N LEU A 93 -18.22 11.59 -2.18
CA LEU A 93 -17.79 10.26 -1.76
C LEU A 93 -16.71 9.67 -2.68
N LYS A 94 -16.77 9.94 -4.00
CA LYS A 94 -15.73 9.53 -4.95
C LYS A 94 -14.34 10.13 -4.70
N LYS A 95 -14.23 11.21 -3.90
CA LYS A 95 -12.94 11.79 -3.53
C LYS A 95 -12.28 11.08 -2.34
N ILE A 96 -13.01 10.22 -1.63
CA ILE A 96 -12.48 9.47 -0.51
C ILE A 96 -11.55 8.39 -1.08
N GLN A 97 -10.25 8.50 -0.78
CA GLN A 97 -9.24 7.53 -1.21
C GLN A 97 -9.11 6.36 -0.22
N TRP A 98 -9.44 6.58 1.05
CA TRP A 98 -9.16 5.66 2.14
C TRP A 98 -10.41 5.39 2.98
N LEU A 99 -10.67 4.10 3.24
CA LEU A 99 -11.73 3.62 4.12
C LEU A 99 -11.12 2.94 5.34
N SER A 100 -11.73 3.12 6.51
CA SER A 100 -11.37 2.29 7.66
C SER A 100 -11.77 0.84 7.40
N LYS A 101 -11.06 -0.09 8.06
CA LYS A 101 -11.37 -1.53 7.98
C LYS A 101 -12.86 -1.84 8.12
N GLY A 102 -13.51 -1.29 9.15
CA GLY A 102 -14.92 -1.55 9.42
C GLY A 102 -15.85 -1.03 8.32
N LEU A 103 -15.54 0.13 7.73
CA LEU A 103 -16.32 0.65 6.59
C LEU A 103 -16.09 -0.18 5.33
N LEU A 104 -14.85 -0.63 5.07
CA LEU A 104 -14.54 -1.50 3.95
C LEU A 104 -15.31 -2.82 4.05
N GLU A 105 -15.35 -3.43 5.24
CA GLU A 105 -16.07 -4.69 5.49
C GLU A 105 -17.58 -4.57 5.28
N CYS A 106 -18.18 -3.38 5.42
CA CYS A 106 -19.60 -3.16 5.12
C CYS A 106 -19.92 -3.10 3.61
N VAL A 107 -18.91 -2.89 2.75
CA VAL A 107 -19.11 -2.65 1.30
C VAL A 107 -18.49 -3.73 0.42
N LEU A 108 -17.84 -4.72 1.02
CA LEU A 108 -17.39 -5.97 0.41
C LEU A 108 -18.51 -7.01 0.43
#